data_AF-A0A522VE15-F1
#
_entry.id   AF-A0A522VE15-F1
#
_cell.length_a   1.000
_cell.length_b   1.000
_cell.length_c   1.000
_cell.angle_alpha   90.00
_cell.angle_beta   90.00
_cell.angle_gamma   90.00
#
_symmetry.space_group_name_H-M   'P 1'
#
loop_
_entity.id
_entity.type
_entity.pdbx_description
1 polymer ?
#
loop_
_entity_poly.entity_id
_entity_poly.type
_entity_poly.pdbx_seq_one_letter_code
_entity_poly.pdbx_strand_id
1 'polypeptide(L)'
;MSKSKKPEKIDRDNPEWMAEDFKRAAPFEALPKALQETLRSRGRPRKEAPKVPVSLRLSPDVLNGFKETGKGWQSRLDTVLREWLEKHRAA
;
A
#
# COMPACT_ATOMS: atom_id res chain seq x y z
N MET A 1 12.31 10.23 -4.08
CA MET A 1 11.86 11.54 -4.59
C MET A 1 10.55 11.91 -3.92
N SER A 2 10.62 12.59 -2.76
CA SER A 2 9.42 13.13 -2.11
C SER A 2 9.03 14.40 -2.86
N LYS A 3 7.87 14.44 -3.50
CA LYS A 3 7.32 15.69 -4.02
C LYS A 3 6.87 16.50 -2.81
N SER A 4 7.63 17.51 -2.40
CA SER A 4 7.16 18.49 -1.42
C SER A 4 5.85 19.08 -1.92
N LYS A 5 4.77 18.90 -1.15
CA LYS A 5 3.51 19.62 -1.39
C LYS A 5 3.84 21.11 -1.24
N LYS A 6 3.56 21.90 -2.28
CA LYS A 6 3.74 23.35 -2.29
C LYS A 6 2.36 23.98 -2.02
N PRO A 7 1.93 24.16 -0.76
CA PRO A 7 0.58 24.62 -0.42
C PRO A 7 0.31 26.05 -0.92
N GLU A 8 1.36 26.82 -1.18
CA GLU A 8 1.29 28.23 -1.60
C GLU A 8 0.98 28.39 -3.09
N LYS A 9 0.95 27.30 -3.86
CA LYS A 9 0.51 27.29 -5.25
C LYS A 9 -0.99 27.03 -5.31
N ILE A 10 -1.78 27.96 -4.78
CA ILE A 10 -3.21 28.00 -5.11
C ILE A 10 -3.26 28.31 -6.61
N ASP A 11 -3.77 27.35 -7.39
CA ASP A 11 -4.01 27.55 -8.81
C ASP A 11 -5.17 28.54 -8.94
N ARG A 12 -4.88 29.77 -9.39
CA ARG A 12 -5.89 30.84 -9.49
C ARG A 12 -6.97 30.51 -10.52
N ASP A 13 -6.71 29.56 -11.42
CA ASP A 13 -7.64 29.09 -12.43
C ASP A 13 -8.50 27.90 -11.94
N ASN A 14 -8.22 27.36 -10.74
CA ASN A 14 -9.03 26.32 -10.12
C ASN A 14 -9.94 26.94 -9.04
N PRO A 15 -11.19 27.30 -9.39
CA PRO A 15 -12.10 27.93 -8.44
C PRO A 15 -12.44 27.01 -7.27
N GLU A 16 -12.85 27.61 -6.16
CA GLU A 16 -13.44 26.88 -5.03
C GLU A 16 -14.72 26.18 -5.47
N TRP A 17 -14.90 24.93 -5.07
CA TRP A 17 -16.09 24.15 -5.41
C TRP A 17 -17.29 24.59 -4.57
N MET A 18 -18.39 24.91 -5.24
CA MET A 18 -19.67 25.28 -4.64
C MET A 18 -20.64 24.09 -4.63
N ALA A 19 -21.77 24.23 -3.95
CA ALA A 19 -22.79 23.17 -3.86
C ALA A 19 -23.28 22.71 -5.24
N GLU A 20 -23.32 23.62 -6.21
CA GLU A 20 -23.68 23.37 -7.60
C GLU A 20 -22.66 22.49 -8.32
N ASP A 21 -21.37 22.61 -8.00
CA ASP A 21 -20.30 21.76 -8.55
C ASP A 21 -20.44 20.33 -8.07
N PHE A 22 -20.71 20.14 -6.77
CA PHE A 22 -20.97 18.81 -6.20
C PHE A 22 -22.23 18.17 -6.79
N LYS A 23 -23.27 18.94 -7.10
CA LYS A 23 -24.48 18.44 -7.78
C LYS A 23 -24.20 17.96 -9.22
N ARG A 24 -23.23 18.58 -9.90
CA ARG A 24 -22.81 18.21 -11.27
C ARG A 24 -21.74 17.12 -11.29
N ALA A 25 -21.14 16.79 -10.16
CA ALA A 25 -20.12 15.77 -10.07
C ALA A 25 -20.69 14.39 -10.44
N ALA A 26 -19.92 13.63 -11.21
CA ALA A 26 -20.29 12.28 -11.64
C ALA A 26 -19.50 11.23 -10.83
N PRO A 27 -20.13 10.08 -10.48
CA PRO A 27 -19.39 8.98 -9.88
C PRO A 27 -18.39 8.41 -10.89
N PHE A 28 -17.33 7.78 -10.40
CA PHE A 28 -16.30 7.16 -11.23
C PHE A 28 -16.86 6.18 -12.27
N GLU A 29 -17.92 5.46 -11.91
CA GLU A 29 -18.61 4.49 -12.76
C GLU A 29 -19.33 5.12 -13.96
N ALA A 30 -19.67 6.41 -13.89
CA ALA A 30 -20.29 7.15 -14.99
C ALA A 30 -19.27 7.63 -16.04
N LEU A 31 -17.97 7.47 -15.80
CA LEU A 31 -16.94 7.83 -16.79
C LEU A 31 -16.94 6.85 -17.98
N PRO A 32 -16.54 7.29 -19.18
CA PRO A 32 -16.27 6.39 -20.30
C PRO A 32 -15.30 5.26 -19.93
N LYS A 33 -15.54 4.04 -20.43
CA LYS A 33 -14.77 2.84 -20.08
C LYS A 33 -13.25 2.99 -20.27
N ALA A 34 -12.82 3.64 -21.36
CA ALA A 34 -11.40 3.93 -21.62
C ALA A 34 -10.74 4.79 -20.54
N LEU A 35 -11.48 5.77 -19.99
CA LEU A 35 -10.99 6.58 -18.87
C LEU A 35 -11.01 5.79 -17.56
N GLN A 36 -12.03 4.96 -17.34
CA GLN A 36 -12.05 4.09 -16.17
C GLN A 36 -10.84 3.15 -16.14
N GLU A 37 -10.48 2.52 -17.26
CA GLU A 37 -9.33 1.60 -17.35
C GLU A 37 -8.01 2.33 -17.05
N THR A 38 -7.82 3.50 -17.65
CA THR A 38 -6.62 4.34 -17.45
C THR A 38 -6.49 4.88 -16.02
N LEU A 39 -7.61 5.16 -15.36
CA LEU A 39 -7.61 5.67 -13.98
C LEU A 39 -7.56 4.54 -12.94
N ARG A 40 -8.16 3.37 -13.20
CA ARG A 40 -8.06 2.16 -12.37
C ARG A 40 -6.64 1.62 -12.33
N SER A 41 -5.85 1.80 -13.38
CA SER A 41 -4.45 1.39 -13.43
C SER A 41 -3.52 2.27 -12.57
N ARG A 42 -4.03 3.33 -11.93
CA ARG A 42 -3.23 4.17 -11.01
C ARG A 42 -3.10 3.50 -9.64
N GLY A 43 -2.05 2.70 -9.47
CA GLY A 43 -1.69 2.07 -8.19
C GLY A 43 -0.74 0.91 -8.38
N ARG A 44 -0.15 0.40 -7.29
CA ARG A 44 0.55 -0.89 -7.36
C ARG A 44 -0.53 -1.97 -7.65
N PRO A 45 -0.34 -2.84 -8.64
CA PRO A 45 -1.26 -3.95 -8.88
C PRO A 45 -1.56 -4.70 -7.58
N ARG A 46 -2.82 -5.03 -7.37
CA ARG A 46 -3.24 -5.83 -6.21
C ARG A 46 -2.52 -7.18 -6.28
N LYS A 47 -1.82 -7.55 -5.22
CA LYS A 47 -1.23 -8.89 -5.11
C LYS A 47 -2.36 -9.90 -4.90
N GLU A 48 -2.31 -11.02 -5.60
CA GLU A 48 -3.29 -12.11 -5.46
C GLU A 48 -3.32 -12.66 -4.02
N ALA A 49 -2.14 -12.84 -3.41
CA ALA A 49 -1.99 -13.24 -2.02
C ALA A 49 -1.16 -12.20 -1.24
N PRO A 50 -1.79 -11.16 -0.67
CA PRO A 50 -1.07 -10.21 0.18
C PRO A 50 -0.64 -10.85 1.50
N LYS A 51 0.48 -10.40 2.08
CA LYS A 51 0.87 -10.80 3.43
C LYS A 51 -0.17 -10.29 4.42
N VAL A 52 -0.62 -11.14 5.34
CA VAL A 52 -1.58 -10.77 6.38
C VAL A 52 -0.82 -10.11 7.54
N PRO A 53 -1.15 -8.87 7.92
CA PRO A 53 -0.56 -8.24 9.11
C PRO A 53 -1.09 -8.96 10.36
N VAL A 54 -0.19 -9.49 11.18
CA VAL A 54 -0.52 -10.17 12.44
C VAL A 54 0.23 -9.52 13.60
N SER A 55 -0.40 -9.47 14.77
CA SER A 55 0.25 -9.08 16.02
C SER A 55 0.80 -10.34 16.69
N LEU A 56 2.12 -10.52 16.65
CA LEU A 56 2.83 -11.67 17.23
C LEU A 56 3.80 -11.17 18.29
N ARG A 57 3.83 -11.82 19.45
CA ARG A 57 4.84 -11.61 20.48
C ARG A 57 6.03 -12.53 20.19
N LEU A 58 7.22 -11.95 20.07
CA LEU A 58 8.48 -12.64 19.89
C LEU A 58 9.36 -12.41 21.12
N SER A 59 10.20 -13.39 21.45
CA SER A 59 11.23 -13.21 22.47
C SER A 59 12.19 -12.06 22.09
N PRO A 60 12.69 -11.27 23.06
CA PRO A 60 13.52 -10.10 22.76
C PRO A 60 14.78 -10.40 21.97
N ASP A 61 15.45 -11.52 22.28
CA ASP A 61 16.65 -12.03 21.60
C ASP A 61 16.39 -12.30 20.11
N VAL A 62 15.28 -12.98 19.80
CA VAL A 62 14.88 -13.26 18.41
C VAL A 62 14.60 -11.96 17.67
N LEU A 63 13.81 -11.06 18.26
CA LEU A 63 13.46 -9.79 17.63
C LEU A 63 14.71 -8.92 17.36
N ASN A 64 15.62 -8.84 18.33
CA ASN A 64 16.83 -8.04 18.23
C ASN A 64 17.78 -8.64 17.17
N GLY A 65 18.01 -9.95 17.20
CA GLY A 65 18.85 -10.62 16.22
C GLY A 65 18.38 -10.41 14.79
N PHE A 66 17.06 -10.45 14.53
CA PHE A 66 16.56 -10.11 13.20
C PHE A 66 16.72 -8.61 12.89
N LYS A 67 16.41 -7.70 13.82
CA LYS A 67 16.56 -6.24 13.58
C LYS A 67 18.00 -5.84 13.23
N GLU A 68 19.00 -6.47 13.83
CA GLU A 68 20.43 -6.25 13.55
C GLU A 68 20.81 -6.59 12.10
N THR A 69 20.07 -7.49 11.44
CA THR A 69 20.25 -7.76 10.00
C THR A 69 19.86 -6.58 9.09
N GLY A 70 19.34 -5.49 9.68
CA GLY A 70 19.06 -4.24 9.00
C GLY A 70 17.82 -4.28 8.11
N LYS A 71 17.83 -3.46 7.06
CA LYS A 71 16.68 -3.31 6.16
C LYS A 71 16.23 -4.66 5.61
N GLY A 72 14.92 -4.93 5.73
CA GLY A 72 14.31 -6.18 5.26
C GLY A 72 14.25 -7.30 6.29
N TRP A 73 14.60 -7.07 7.55
CA TRP A 73 14.57 -8.11 8.58
C TRP A 73 13.23 -8.83 8.73
N GLN A 74 12.09 -8.14 8.58
CA GLN A 74 10.76 -8.77 8.61
C GLN A 74 10.56 -9.76 7.45
N SER A 75 11.11 -9.46 6.27
CA SER A 75 11.06 -10.38 5.13
C SER A 75 11.98 -11.58 5.32
N ARG A 76 13.12 -11.40 5.99
CA ARG A 76 14.00 -12.52 6.38
C ARG A 76 13.30 -13.42 7.39
N LEU A 77 12.65 -12.85 8.41
CA LEU A 77 11.85 -13.60 9.37
C LEU A 77 10.77 -14.44 8.68
N ASP A 78 10.00 -13.84 7.76
CA ASP A 78 8.98 -14.57 6.96
C ASP A 78 9.60 -15.71 6.13
N THR A 79 10.81 -15.52 5.58
CA THR A 79 11.53 -16.57 4.85
C THR A 79 11.90 -17.74 5.75
N VAL A 80 12.45 -17.46 6.94
CA VAL A 80 12.80 -18.50 7.93
C VAL A 80 11.57 -19.27 8.39
N LEU A 81 10.44 -18.59 8.64
CA LEU A 81 9.20 -19.25 9.04
C LEU A 81 8.67 -20.17 7.93
N ARG A 82 8.78 -19.78 6.66
CA ARG A 82 8.42 -20.63 5.52
C ARG A 82 9.33 -21.85 5.41
N GLU A 83 10.64 -21.66 5.51
CA GLU A 83 11.60 -22.79 5.49
C GLU A 83 11.36 -23.75 6.66
N TRP A 84 11.05 -23.23 7.85
CA TRP A 84 10.69 -24.05 9.00
C TRP A 84 9.44 -24.86 8.71
N LEU A 85 8.40 -24.26 8.13
CA LEU A 85 7.19 -24.98 7.72
C LEU A 85 7.50 -26.07 6.69
N GLU A 86 8.23 -25.78 5.60
CA GLU A 86 8.57 -26.78 4.58
C GLU A 86 9.32 -27.99 5.16
N LYS A 87 10.24 -27.76 6.11
CA LYS A 87 11.00 -28.83 6.76
C LYS A 87 10.16 -29.70 7.71
N HIS A 88 9.07 -29.15 8.27
CA HIS A 88 8.26 -29.81 9.29
C HIS A 88 6.83 -30.15 8.83
N ARG A 89 6.49 -29.85 7.57
CA ARG A 89 5.20 -30.18 6.94
C ARG A 89 5.11 -31.63 6.45
N ALA A 90 6.19 -32.39 6.59
CA ALA A 90 6.28 -33.80 6.22
C ALA A 90 6.14 -34.76 7.43
N ALA A 91 5.25 -34.44 8.37
CA ALA A 91 4.83 -35.31 9.46
C ALA A 91 3.31 -35.51 9.45
#